data_AF-K1THK8-F1
#
_entry.id   AF-K1THK8-F1
#
_cell.length_a   1.000
_cell.length_b   1.000
_cell.length_c   1.000
_cell.angle_alpha   90.00
_cell.angle_beta   90.00
_cell.angle_gamma   90.00
#
_symmetry.space_group_name_H-M   'P 1'
#
loop_
_entity.id
_entity.type
_entity.pdbx_description
1 polymer ?
#
loop_
_entity_poly.entity_id
_entity_poly.type
_entity_poly.pdbx_seq_one_letter_code
_entity_poly.pdbx_strand_id
1 'polypeptide(L)'
;MEEAVAKGHKFEFPVYWGVDLASEHERYLVEDHFKRPVILTDYPKEIKAFYMKQNEDGKTVRAMDVLFPKIGEILAVPNVNRITTS
;
A
#
# COMPACT_ATOMS: atom_id res chain seq x y z
N MET A 1 6.06 -5.33 -6.20
CA MET A 1 5.24 -6.15 -7.11
C MET A 1 5.82 -6.23 -8.52
N GLU A 2 6.67 -5.30 -8.96
CA GLU A 2 7.43 -5.43 -10.23
C GLU A 2 8.21 -6.76 -10.32
N GLU A 3 8.79 -7.21 -9.22
CA GLU A 3 9.44 -8.53 -9.15
C GLU A 3 8.46 -9.70 -9.39
N ALA A 4 7.20 -9.58 -8.94
CA ALA A 4 6.18 -10.59 -9.19
C ALA A 4 5.83 -10.66 -10.69
N VAL A 5 5.74 -9.49 -11.34
CA VAL A 5 5.57 -9.40 -12.80
C VAL A 5 6.75 -10.01 -13.53
N ALA A 6 7.98 -9.71 -13.09
CA ALA A 6 9.20 -10.30 -13.65
C ALA A 6 9.25 -11.84 -13.48
N LYS A 7 8.64 -12.37 -12.42
CA LYS A 7 8.48 -13.82 -12.17
C LYS A 7 7.31 -14.45 -12.94
N GLY A 8 6.61 -13.69 -13.78
CA GLY A 8 5.54 -14.17 -14.65
C GLY A 8 4.13 -14.07 -14.06
N HIS A 9 3.95 -13.42 -12.91
CA HIS A 9 2.61 -13.10 -12.41
C HIS A 9 1.96 -12.05 -13.31
N LYS A 10 0.71 -12.27 -13.70
CA LYS A 10 -0.05 -11.36 -14.57
C LYS A 10 -1.09 -10.63 -13.74
N PHE A 11 -0.92 -9.33 -13.63
CA PHE A 11 -1.95 -8.42 -13.13
C PHE A 11 -2.77 -7.88 -14.31
N GLU A 12 -4.06 -7.64 -14.10
CA GLU A 12 -4.91 -6.98 -15.10
C GLU A 12 -4.57 -5.48 -15.21
N PHE A 13 -4.18 -4.86 -14.10
CA PHE A 13 -3.77 -3.47 -13.98
C PHE A 13 -2.24 -3.33 -13.98
N PRO A 14 -1.70 -2.21 -14.50
CA PRO A 14 -0.27 -2.00 -14.54
C PRO A 14 0.31 -1.79 -13.13
N VAL A 15 1.48 -2.38 -12.88
CA VAL A 15 2.23 -2.23 -11.63
C VAL A 15 3.46 -1.38 -11.89
N TYR A 16 3.48 -0.16 -11.34
CA TYR A 16 4.64 0.74 -11.34
C TYR A 16 4.56 1.72 -10.17
N TRP A 17 5.68 2.38 -9.84
CA TRP A 17 5.69 3.39 -8.79
C TRP A 17 4.75 4.56 -9.07
N GLY A 18 3.91 4.93 -8.11
CA GLY A 18 2.95 6.03 -8.27
C GLY A 18 1.67 5.65 -9.01
N VAL A 19 1.38 4.35 -9.17
CA VAL A 19 0.04 3.86 -9.53
C VAL A 19 -0.76 3.57 -8.26
N ASP A 20 -2.08 3.80 -8.33
CA ASP A 20 -2.98 3.38 -7.27
C ASP A 20 -3.13 1.85 -7.26
N LEU A 21 -3.27 1.27 -6.06
CA LEU A 21 -3.37 -0.18 -5.92
C LEU A 21 -4.81 -0.63 -6.17
N ALA A 22 -5.05 -1.34 -7.27
CA ALA A 22 -6.30 -2.06 -7.48
C ALA A 22 -6.46 -3.21 -6.47
N SER A 23 -7.69 -3.68 -6.26
CA SER A 23 -8.00 -4.76 -5.33
C SER A 23 -7.26 -6.08 -5.61
N GLU A 24 -6.87 -6.34 -6.87
CA GLU A 24 -6.04 -7.50 -7.20
C GLU A 24 -4.62 -7.40 -6.62
N HIS A 25 -4.04 -6.19 -6.59
CA HIS A 25 -2.71 -5.94 -6.05
C HIS A 25 -2.71 -6.14 -4.53
N GLU A 26 -3.74 -5.62 -3.86
CA GLU A 26 -3.93 -5.81 -2.42
C GLU A 26 -4.10 -7.28 -2.05
N ARG A 27 -4.93 -8.01 -2.80
CA ARG A 27 -5.13 -9.46 -2.61
C ARG A 27 -3.83 -10.24 -2.81
N TYR A 28 -3.08 -9.96 -3.88
CA TYR A 28 -1.78 -10.60 -4.11
C TYR A 28 -0.83 -10.42 -2.92
N LEU A 29 -0.80 -9.23 -2.32
CA LEU A 29 0.05 -8.95 -1.17
C LEU A 29 -0.32 -9.83 0.04
N VAL A 30 -1.61 -9.93 0.38
CA VAL A 30 -2.05 -10.66 1.58
C VAL A 30 -2.23 -12.16 1.37
N GLU A 31 -2.58 -12.62 0.16
CA GLU A 31 -2.92 -14.02 -0.12
C GLU A 31 -1.76 -14.80 -0.74
N ASP A 32 -1.00 -14.20 -1.66
CA ASP A 32 0.06 -14.90 -2.38
C ASP A 32 1.45 -14.61 -1.80
N HIS A 33 1.75 -13.33 -1.54
CA HIS A 33 3.10 -12.89 -1.18
C HIS A 33 3.39 -13.06 0.32
N PHE A 34 2.61 -12.41 1.19
CA PHE A 34 2.88 -12.39 2.63
C PHE A 34 2.10 -13.44 3.42
N LYS A 35 0.94 -13.90 2.90
CA LYS A 35 0.06 -14.91 3.53
C LYS A 35 -0.35 -14.57 4.97
N ARG A 36 -0.44 -13.29 5.27
CA ARG A 36 -0.74 -12.72 6.60
C ARG A 36 -1.30 -11.29 6.42
N PRO A 37 -1.89 -10.68 7.46
CA PRO A 37 -2.27 -9.27 7.41
C PRO A 37 -1.06 -8.37 7.11
N VAL A 38 -1.25 -7.41 6.21
CA VAL A 38 -0.21 -6.49 5.73
C VAL A 38 -0.64 -5.07 6.04
N ILE A 39 0.29 -4.27 6.53
CA ILE A 39 0.07 -2.83 6.70
C ILE A 39 0.87 -2.14 5.61
N LEU A 40 0.17 -1.43 4.72
CA LEU A 40 0.78 -0.57 3.72
C LEU A 40 0.95 0.83 4.30
N THR A 41 2.18 1.33 4.31
CA THR A 41 2.50 2.68 4.76
C THR A 41 3.21 3.45 3.65
N ASP A 42 3.31 4.77 3.84
CA ASP A 42 4.19 5.64 3.05
C ASP A 42 3.83 5.66 1.55
N TYR A 43 2.55 5.92 1.28
CA TYR A 43 2.05 6.05 -0.08
C TYR A 43 2.70 7.22 -0.83
N PRO A 44 2.90 7.11 -2.16
CA PRO A 44 3.34 8.22 -2.97
C PRO A 44 2.41 9.43 -2.82
N LYS A 45 2.99 10.61 -2.61
CA LYS A 45 2.24 11.88 -2.48
C LYS A 45 1.35 12.16 -3.69
N GLU A 46 1.78 11.74 -4.87
CA GLU A 46 1.16 12.05 -6.16
C GLU A 46 -0.22 11.40 -6.35
N ILE A 47 -0.51 10.31 -5.61
CA ILE A 47 -1.76 9.55 -5.73
C ILE A 47 -2.72 9.74 -4.55
N LYS A 48 -2.38 10.54 -3.55
CA LYS A 48 -3.20 10.75 -2.34
C LYS A 48 -3.61 12.22 -2.20
N ALA A 49 -4.64 12.45 -1.38
CA ALA A 49 -5.26 13.75 -1.24
C ALA A 49 -4.30 14.83 -0.68
N PHE A 50 -4.45 16.06 -1.17
CA PHE A 50 -3.56 17.20 -0.89
C PHE A 50 -3.42 17.56 0.60
N TYR A 51 -4.35 17.12 1.45
CA TYR A 51 -4.35 17.39 2.90
C TYR A 51 -3.53 16.38 3.72
N MET A 52 -2.94 15.35 3.09
CA MET A 52 -2.12 14.36 3.80
C MET A 52 -0.73 14.91 4.15
N LYS A 53 -0.28 14.63 5.37
CA LYS A 53 1.01 15.04 5.92
C LYS A 53 2.13 14.32 5.19
N GLN A 54 2.98 15.08 4.52
CA GLN A 54 4.17 14.55 3.85
C GLN A 54 5.18 14.01 4.86
N ASN A 55 5.88 12.96 4.46
CA ASN A 55 7.05 12.45 5.15
C ASN A 55 8.26 13.34 4.88
N GLU A 56 9.31 13.16 5.67
CA GLU A 56 10.56 13.94 5.56
C GLU A 56 11.31 13.67 4.24
N ASP A 57 11.01 12.55 3.57
CA ASP A 57 11.54 12.21 2.25
C ASP A 57 10.99 13.09 1.11
N GLY A 58 9.94 13.87 1.37
CA GLY A 58 9.25 14.73 0.39
C GLY A 58 8.51 13.98 -0.73
N LYS A 59 8.52 12.64 -0.72
CA LYS A 59 7.97 11.79 -1.79
C LYS A 59 6.75 11.01 -1.34
N THR A 60 6.65 10.72 -0.05
CA THR A 60 5.57 9.91 0.51
C THR A 60 4.71 10.70 1.50
N VAL A 61 3.52 10.19 1.79
CA VAL A 61 2.61 10.75 2.79
C VAL A 61 2.36 9.73 3.90
N ARG A 62 2.10 10.23 5.12
CA ARG A 62 1.74 9.42 6.29
C ARG A 62 0.31 8.89 6.20
N ALA A 63 0.09 7.97 5.27
CA ALA A 63 -1.11 7.16 5.18
C ALA A 63 -0.79 5.73 5.55
N MET A 64 -1.79 5.04 6.09
CA MET A 64 -1.70 3.62 6.43
C MET A 64 -2.97 2.91 6.03
N ASP A 65 -2.84 1.84 5.25
CA ASP A 65 -3.94 0.96 4.87
C ASP A 65 -3.67 -0.44 5.43
N VAL A 66 -4.65 -1.02 6.13
CA VAL A 66 -4.54 -2.35 6.75
C VAL A 66 -5.28 -3.37 5.89
N LEU A 67 -4.53 -4.30 5.30
CA LEU A 67 -5.04 -5.35 4.44
C LEU A 67 -5.13 -6.68 5.19
N PHE A 68 -6.27 -7.36 5.06
CA PHE A 68 -6.47 -8.70 5.61
C PHE A 68 -6.72 -9.74 4.50
N PRO A 69 -6.19 -10.97 4.66
CA PRO A 69 -6.51 -12.08 3.76
C PRO A 69 -8.02 -12.28 3.64
N LYS A 70 -8.51 -12.59 2.43
CA LYS A 70 -9.93 -12.85 2.10
C LYS A 70 -10.89 -11.65 2.18
N ILE A 71 -10.51 -10.54 2.82
CA ILE A 71 -11.36 -9.35 2.97
C ILE A 71 -10.82 -8.19 2.11
N GLY A 72 -9.50 -8.07 1.95
CA GLY A 72 -8.87 -6.91 1.32
C GLY A 72 -8.59 -5.80 2.33
N GLU A 73 -8.64 -4.55 1.89
CA GLU A 73 -8.53 -3.38 2.78
C GLU A 73 -9.66 -3.34 3.83
N ILE A 74 -9.29 -3.23 5.11
CA ILE A 74 -10.23 -3.10 6.23
C ILE A 74 -10.29 -1.66 6.75
N LEU A 75 -9.15 -0.96 6.75
CA LEU A 75 -9.03 0.35 7.38
C LEU A 75 -8.02 1.22 6.63
N ALA A 76 -8.49 2.38 6.17
CA ALA A 76 -7.67 3.49 5.69
C ALA A 76 -7.52 4.55 6.79
N VAL A 77 -6.30 4.84 7.23
CA VAL A 77 -6.03 5.88 8.24
C VAL A 77 -5.28 7.05 7.60
N PRO A 78 -5.91 8.23 7.45
CA PRO A 78 -5.22 9.43 7.03
C PRO A 78 -4.40 9.99 8.20
N ASN A 79 -3.13 10.35 7.94
CA ASN A 79 -2.25 11.09 8.87
C ASN A 79 -1.90 10.35 10.16
N VAL A 80 -1.17 9.23 10.05
CA VAL A 80 -0.67 8.50 11.22
C VAL A 80 0.45 9.29 11.91
N ASN A 81 0.19 9.75 13.13
CA ASN A 81 1.27 10.15 14.04
C ASN A 81 1.88 8.86 14.60
N ARG A 82 3.17 8.65 14.35
CA ARG A 82 3.92 7.49 14.85
C ARG A 82 3.94 7.56 16.39
N ILE A 83 2.98 6.90 17.05
CA ILE A 83 3.06 6.65 18.49
C ILE A 83 4.04 5.49 18.65
N THR A 84 5.32 5.80 18.75
CA THR A 84 6.32 4.84 19.23
C THR A 84 6.15 4.71 20.74
N THR A 85 5.51 3.63 21.20
CA THR A 85 5.73 3.17 22.58
C THR A 85 7.12 2.53 22.64
N SER A 86 7.90 2.95 23.64
CA SER A 86 9.24 2.48 23.99
C SER A 86 9.35 0.97 24.15
#